data_AF-F8SR88-F1
#
_entry.id   AF-F8SR88-F1
#
_cell.length_a   1.000
_cell.length_b   1.000
_cell.length_c   1.000
_cell.angle_alpha   90.00
_cell.angle_beta   90.00
_cell.angle_gamma   90.00
#
_symmetry.space_group_name_H-M   'P 1'
#
loop_
_entity.id
_entity.type
_entity.pdbx_description
1 polymer ?
#
loop_
_entity_poly.entity_id
_entity_poly.type
_entity_poly.pdbx_seq_one_letter_code
_entity_poly.pdbx_strand_id
1 'polypeptide(L)'
;FVKTHPKSRHLYVDSPLNPDAKISQSVAVFDIDNLDAGYKVLPIAERAGVGDGTKRIVQPEFNKTGDEVWFSVWSGKNQESAIVIVDDKTLQLKAVIKDPRIVTPTGKFN
;
A
#
# COMPACT_ATOMS: atom_id res chain seq x y z
N PHE A 1 -7.57 0.77 -6.84
CA PHE A 1 -7.53 2.23 -6.62
C PHE A 1 -6.26 2.79 -7.25
N VAL A 2 -6.35 4.02 -7.73
CA VAL A 2 -5.21 4.83 -8.17
C VAL A 2 -5.12 6.07 -7.28
N LYS A 3 -3.91 6.50 -6.91
CA LYS A 3 -3.71 7.65 -6.03
C LYS A 3 -2.41 8.38 -6.36
N THR A 4 -2.43 9.70 -6.22
CA THR A 4 -1.25 10.58 -6.15
C THR A 4 -1.57 11.76 -5.21
N HIS A 5 -0.64 12.69 -5.05
CA HIS A 5 -0.78 13.91 -4.27
C HIS A 5 -0.03 15.06 -4.95
N PRO A 6 -0.48 16.34 -4.89
CA PRO A 6 0.17 17.46 -5.59
C PRO A 6 1.67 17.69 -5.28
N LYS A 7 2.18 17.13 -4.17
CA LYS A 7 3.60 17.19 -3.78
C LYS A 7 4.40 15.93 -4.10
N SER A 8 3.71 14.86 -4.49
CA SER A 8 4.33 13.59 -4.87
C SER A 8 4.67 13.61 -6.36
N ARG A 9 5.73 12.89 -6.73
CA ARG A 9 6.05 12.57 -8.13
C ARG A 9 5.66 11.14 -8.50
N HIS A 10 4.87 10.49 -7.64
CA HIS A 10 4.51 9.10 -7.78
C HIS A 10 3.00 8.91 -8.00
N LEU A 11 2.67 8.00 -8.92
CA LEU A 11 1.32 7.50 -9.12
C LEU A 11 1.25 6.04 -8.63
N TYR A 12 0.46 5.80 -7.60
CA TYR A 12 0.29 4.49 -6.97
C TYR A 12 -0.94 3.79 -7.53
N VAL A 13 -0.79 2.53 -7.93
CA VAL A 13 -1.87 1.68 -8.44
C VAL A 13 -1.86 0.34 -7.71
N ASP A 14 -2.94 0.04 -7.00
CA ASP A 14 -3.14 -1.28 -6.39
C ASP A 14 -3.91 -2.24 -7.31
N SER A 15 -3.86 -3.52 -6.97
CA SER A 15 -4.54 -4.60 -7.70
C SER A 15 -5.18 -5.64 -6.76
N PRO A 16 -6.03 -5.21 -5.80
CA PRO A 16 -6.49 -6.05 -4.68
C PRO A 16 -7.22 -7.30 -5.12
N LEU A 17 -7.91 -7.28 -6.27
CA LEU A 17 -8.73 -8.39 -6.77
C LEU A 17 -7.99 -9.27 -7.79
N ASN A 18 -6.70 -9.03 -8.03
CA ASN A 18 -5.91 -9.90 -8.90
C ASN A 18 -5.88 -11.34 -8.31
N PRO A 19 -6.01 -12.39 -9.16
CA PRO A 19 -5.94 -13.78 -8.69
C PRO A 19 -4.52 -14.20 -8.29
N ASP A 20 -3.47 -13.56 -8.81
CA ASP A 20 -2.09 -13.79 -8.40
C ASP A 20 -1.82 -13.10 -7.06
N ALA A 21 -1.34 -13.88 -6.09
CA ALA A 21 -0.99 -13.39 -4.77
C ALA A 21 0.10 -12.31 -4.83
N LYS A 22 1.16 -12.50 -5.64
CA LYS A 22 2.26 -11.52 -5.75
C LYS A 22 1.76 -10.17 -6.26
N ILE A 23 0.79 -10.19 -7.18
CA ILE A 23 0.21 -8.96 -7.75
C ILE A 23 -0.77 -8.32 -6.76
N SER A 24 -1.68 -9.10 -6.16
CA SER A 24 -2.63 -8.54 -5.17
C SER A 24 -1.98 -8.11 -3.85
N GLN A 25 -0.77 -8.58 -3.55
CA GLN A 25 0.02 -8.26 -2.36
C GLN A 25 1.04 -7.12 -2.57
N SER A 26 1.04 -6.50 -3.75
CA SER A 26 1.97 -5.42 -4.11
C SER A 26 1.25 -4.20 -4.67
N VAL A 27 2.01 -3.13 -4.92
CA VAL A 27 1.55 -1.88 -5.53
C VAL A 27 2.51 -1.50 -6.65
N ALA A 28 1.97 -1.12 -7.80
CA ALA A 28 2.75 -0.51 -8.87
C ALA A 28 2.88 1.00 -8.62
N VAL A 29 4.08 1.54 -8.84
CA VAL A 29 4.40 2.96 -8.65
C VAL A 29 5.06 3.51 -9.89
N PHE A 30 4.41 4.47 -10.53
CA PHE A 30 4.94 5.17 -11.69
C PHE A 30 5.57 6.49 -11.28
N ASP A 31 6.64 6.87 -11.98
CA ASP A 31 7.20 8.22 -11.93
C ASP A 31 6.41 9.12 -12.89
N ILE A 32 5.72 10.12 -12.35
CA ILE A 32 4.87 11.04 -13.13
C ILE A 32 5.72 11.94 -14.04
N ASP A 33 6.98 12.21 -13.65
CA ASP A 33 7.89 13.01 -14.46
C ASP A 33 8.54 12.17 -15.60
N ASN A 34 8.40 10.84 -15.58
CA ASN A 34 8.91 9.93 -16.61
C ASN A 34 8.07 8.64 -16.75
N LEU A 35 6.87 8.76 -17.34
CA LEU A 35 5.95 7.63 -17.50
C LEU A 35 6.47 6.52 -18.43
N ASP A 36 7.37 6.85 -19.36
CA ASP A 36 7.95 5.89 -20.31
C ASP A 36 8.94 4.91 -19.64
N ALA A 37 9.42 5.23 -18.43
CA ALA A 37 10.29 4.33 -17.66
C ALA A 37 9.56 3.09 -17.11
N GLY A 38 8.23 3.05 -17.20
CA GLY A 38 7.39 2.01 -16.61
C GLY A 38 7.18 2.21 -15.11
N TYR A 39 6.93 1.11 -14.39
CA TYR A 39 6.61 1.15 -12.96
C TYR A 39 7.60 0.35 -12.11
N LYS A 40 7.75 0.79 -10.86
CA LYS A 40 8.38 0.03 -9.79
C LYS A 40 7.30 -0.78 -9.06
N VAL A 41 7.67 -1.95 -8.53
CA VAL A 41 6.79 -2.77 -7.70
C VAL A 41 7.21 -2.63 -6.24
N LEU A 42 6.28 -2.24 -5.37
CA LEU A 42 6.49 -2.24 -3.92
C LEU A 42 5.85 -3.49 -3.31
N PRO A 43 6.63 -4.37 -2.66
CA PRO A 43 6.10 -5.57 -2.00
C PRO A 43 5.50 -5.21 -0.64
N ILE A 44 4.35 -4.53 -0.63
CA ILE A 44 3.74 -3.96 0.58
C ILE A 44 3.37 -5.05 1.60
N ALA A 45 2.79 -6.17 1.18
CA ALA A 45 2.42 -7.24 2.12
C ALA A 45 3.64 -7.89 2.78
N GLU A 46 4.73 -8.04 2.04
CA GLU A 46 6.00 -8.55 2.57
C GLU A 46 6.55 -7.59 3.64
N ARG A 47 6.58 -6.28 3.33
CA ARG A 47 7.01 -5.23 4.25
C ARG A 47 6.15 -5.12 5.50
N ALA A 48 4.89 -5.58 5.45
CA ALA A 48 3.99 -5.60 6.60
C ALA A 48 4.40 -6.65 7.65
N GLY A 49 5.10 -7.71 7.24
CA GLY A 49 5.52 -8.79 8.13
C GLY A 49 4.36 -9.43 8.91
N VAL A 50 3.17 -9.53 8.31
CA VAL A 50 2.01 -10.22 8.90
C VAL A 50 2.00 -11.70 8.50
N GLY A 51 1.39 -12.54 9.33
CA GLY A 51 1.33 -13.99 9.12
C GLY A 51 0.48 -14.45 7.92
N ASP A 52 -0.07 -15.66 8.04
CA ASP A 52 -0.89 -16.26 6.98
C ASP A 52 -2.14 -15.45 6.67
N GLY A 53 -2.54 -15.49 5.40
CA GLY A 53 -3.73 -14.80 4.91
C GLY A 53 -3.58 -14.22 3.51
N THR A 54 -4.69 -13.71 2.98
CA THR A 54 -4.75 -13.17 1.63
C THR A 54 -3.89 -11.92 1.45
N LYS A 55 -3.79 -11.07 2.49
CA LYS A 55 -2.94 -9.86 2.53
C LYS A 55 -3.13 -8.94 1.31
N ARG A 56 -4.37 -8.79 0.83
CA ARG A 56 -4.67 -7.98 -0.36
C ARG A 56 -4.39 -6.52 -0.05
N ILE A 57 -3.62 -5.84 -0.89
CA ILE A 57 -3.28 -4.44 -0.69
C ILE A 57 -4.36 -3.57 -1.29
N VAL A 58 -4.92 -2.68 -0.47
CA VAL A 58 -6.06 -1.86 -0.90
C VAL A 58 -5.95 -0.42 -0.45
N GLN A 59 -6.27 0.45 -1.40
CA GLN A 59 -6.46 1.89 -1.31
C GLN A 59 -5.22 2.62 -0.77
N PRO A 60 -4.38 3.23 -1.63
CA PRO A 60 -3.37 4.18 -1.17
C PRO A 60 -4.07 5.44 -0.64
N GLU A 61 -3.65 5.93 0.51
CA GLU A 61 -4.14 7.19 1.09
C GLU A 61 -2.96 8.03 1.60
N PHE A 62 -2.91 9.32 1.23
CA PHE A 62 -1.83 10.21 1.68
C PHE A 62 -2.15 10.82 3.04
N ASN A 63 -1.11 11.16 3.78
CA ASN A 63 -1.24 12.10 4.90
C ASN A 63 -1.42 13.55 4.41
N LYS A 64 -1.75 14.47 5.33
CA LYS A 64 -2.01 15.89 5.02
C LYS A 64 -0.86 16.59 4.29
N THR A 65 0.37 16.23 4.63
CA THR A 65 1.58 16.85 4.06
C THR A 65 1.95 16.27 2.70
N GLY A 66 1.45 15.10 2.35
CA GLY A 66 1.69 14.42 1.09
C GLY A 66 3.07 13.78 0.95
N ASP A 67 3.74 13.51 2.08
CA ASP A 67 5.06 12.88 2.15
C ASP A 67 5.01 11.41 2.62
N GLU A 68 3.83 10.93 2.98
CA GLU A 68 3.58 9.53 3.31
C GLU A 68 2.35 9.02 2.56
N VAL A 69 2.41 7.75 2.17
CA VAL A 69 1.27 7.03 1.59
C VAL A 69 1.02 5.73 2.35
N TRP A 70 -0.24 5.51 2.70
CA TRP A 70 -0.69 4.47 3.62
C TRP A 70 -1.48 3.42 2.84
N PHE A 71 -1.22 2.14 3.13
CA PHE A 71 -1.85 1.01 2.48
C PHE A 71 -2.47 0.07 3.50
N SER A 72 -3.70 -0.38 3.26
CA SER A 72 -4.29 -1.44 4.08
C SER A 72 -3.80 -2.80 3.57
N VAL A 73 -3.29 -3.62 4.47
CA VAL A 73 -2.99 -5.03 4.23
C VAL A 73 -4.20 -5.84 4.71
N TRP A 74 -5.10 -6.12 3.78
CA TRP A 74 -6.42 -6.68 4.06
C TRP A 74 -6.41 -8.21 4.04
N SER A 75 -6.49 -8.81 5.23
CA SER A 75 -6.69 -10.25 5.43
C SER A 75 -8.10 -10.54 5.98
N GLY A 76 -8.45 -11.81 6.13
CA GLY A 76 -9.73 -12.21 6.71
C GLY A 76 -9.86 -11.88 8.20
N LYS A 77 -11.08 -11.95 8.74
CA LYS A 77 -11.40 -11.59 10.14
C LYS A 77 -10.53 -12.28 11.19
N ASN A 78 -10.13 -13.53 10.95
CA ASN A 78 -9.34 -14.35 11.88
C ASN A 78 -7.85 -14.40 11.50
N GLN A 79 -7.38 -13.48 10.64
CA GLN A 79 -6.01 -13.40 10.16
C GLN A 79 -5.41 -12.04 10.48
N GLU A 80 -4.10 -12.01 10.71
CA GLU A 80 -3.40 -10.77 11.01
C GLU A 80 -3.46 -9.81 9.80
N SER A 81 -3.75 -8.55 10.10
CA SER A 81 -3.81 -7.45 9.14
C SER A 81 -2.92 -6.30 9.63
N ALA A 82 -2.63 -5.35 8.76
CA ALA A 82 -1.82 -4.18 9.11
C ALA A 82 -2.17 -2.97 8.25
N ILE A 83 -1.66 -1.81 8.64
CA ILE A 83 -1.51 -0.65 7.77
C ILE A 83 -0.02 -0.40 7.55
N VAL A 84 0.42 -0.35 6.31
CA VAL A 84 1.80 -0.05 5.94
C VAL A 84 1.91 1.40 5.51
N ILE A 85 2.87 2.13 6.08
CA ILE A 85 3.19 3.51 5.71
C ILE A 85 4.49 3.49 4.93
N VAL A 86 4.46 4.07 3.73
CA VAL A 86 5.62 4.26 2.86
C VAL A 86 5.98 5.74 2.84
N ASP A 87 7.27 6.03 2.93
CA ASP A 87 7.81 7.36 2.64
C ASP A 87 7.74 7.62 1.14
N ASP A 88 6.96 8.63 0.73
CA ASP A 88 6.67 8.89 -0.68
C ASP A 88 7.94 9.24 -1.47
N LYS A 89 8.86 10.01 -0.87
CA LYS A 89 10.06 10.48 -1.55
C LYS A 89 11.03 9.35 -1.89
N THR A 90 11.18 8.41 -0.96
CA THR A 90 12.18 7.33 -1.06
C THR A 90 11.58 6.00 -1.52
N LEU A 91 10.25 5.86 -1.48
CA LEU A 91 9.52 4.61 -1.69
C LEU A 91 9.88 3.49 -0.70
N GLN A 92 10.45 3.87 0.45
CA GLN A 92 10.87 2.94 1.50
C GLN A 92 9.79 2.76 2.56
N LEU A 93 9.86 1.63 3.27
CA LEU A 93 9.00 1.38 4.43
C LEU A 93 9.31 2.43 5.51
N LYS A 94 8.28 3.14 5.95
CA LYS A 94 8.39 4.10 7.06
C LYS A 94 7.90 3.52 8.38
N ALA A 95 6.74 2.85 8.37
CA ALA A 95 6.17 2.21 9.55
C ALA A 95 5.18 1.11 9.18
N VAL A 96 4.91 0.22 10.13
CA VAL A 96 3.81 -0.75 10.07
C VAL A 96 2.97 -0.60 11.32
N ILE A 97 1.67 -0.35 11.16
CA ILE A 97 0.71 -0.31 12.25
C ILE A 97 0.04 -1.67 12.36
N LYS A 98 0.26 -2.32 13.50
CA LYS A 98 -0.38 -3.58 13.89
C LYS A 98 -1.01 -3.40 15.26
N ASP A 99 -2.23 -3.92 15.42
CA ASP A 99 -2.94 -3.90 16.70
C ASP A 99 -4.02 -4.99 16.64
N PRO A 100 -4.30 -5.74 17.72
CA PRO A 100 -5.39 -6.73 17.75
C PRO A 100 -6.76 -6.15 17.36
N ARG A 101 -6.96 -4.84 17.50
CA ARG A 101 -8.20 -4.13 17.12
C ARG A 101 -8.26 -3.79 15.63
N ILE A 102 -7.14 -3.85 14.89
CA ILE A 102 -7.10 -3.63 13.44
C ILE A 102 -7.53 -4.92 12.74
N VAL A 103 -8.83 -5.18 12.79
CA VAL A 103 -9.46 -6.33 12.13
C VAL A 103 -9.98 -5.89 10.76
N THR A 104 -9.52 -6.56 9.71
CA THR A 104 -9.95 -6.32 8.31
C THR A 104 -9.91 -4.83 7.88
N PRO A 105 -8.77 -4.12 8.02
CA PRO A 105 -8.66 -2.73 7.58
C PRO A 105 -8.86 -2.62 6.07
N THR A 106 -9.66 -1.65 5.63
CA THR A 106 -9.97 -1.41 4.21
C THR A 106 -9.82 0.07 3.88
N GLY A 107 -10.91 0.85 3.99
CA GLY A 107 -10.91 2.29 3.75
C GLY A 107 -10.14 3.06 4.81
N LYS A 108 -9.37 4.06 4.36
CA LYS A 108 -8.59 5.03 5.12
C LYS A 108 -8.92 6.42 4.56
N PHE A 109 -9.09 7.41 5.42
CA PHE A 109 -9.43 8.79 5.06
C PHE A 109 -8.62 9.73 5.95
N ASN A 110 -7.86 10.64 5.34
CA ASN A 110 -7.09 11.68 6.04
C ASN A 110 -7.93 12.93 6.29
#